data_AF-A0A497BF40-F1
#
_entry.id   AF-A0A497BF40-F1
#
_cell.length_a   1.000
_cell.length_b   1.000
_cell.length_c   1.000
_cell.angle_alpha   90.00
_cell.angle_beta   90.00
_cell.angle_gamma   90.00
#
_symmetry.space_group_name_H-M   'P 1'
#
loop_
_entity.id
_entity.type
_entity.pdbx_description
1 polymer ?
#
loop_
_entity_poly.entity_id
_entity_poly.type
_entity_poly.pdbx_seq_one_letter_code
_entity_poly.pdbx_strand_id
1 'polypeptide(L)'
;AVVYASPIYWFTVSAQMKLFMDRCYGLGGDSDEIEYHALAGKRIGIVLTYGGDDPFDSGAVNAIRTFQDMFNYIPAEIAGIVYGYASDAGKIRQNQEVMKEAYELGRELGSGA
;
A
#
# COMPACT_ATOMS: atom_id res chain seq x y z
N ALA A 1 -7.26 4.98 -9.82
CA ALA A 1 -6.23 4.37 -8.97
C ALA A 1 -6.37 4.86 -7.53
N VAL A 2 -5.90 4.08 -6.55
CA VAL A 2 -5.80 4.47 -5.13
C VAL A 2 -4.38 4.16 -4.65
N VAL A 3 -3.78 5.04 -3.85
CA VAL A 3 -2.45 4.81 -3.25
C VAL A 3 -2.55 4.73 -1.73
N TYR A 4 -2.11 3.61 -1.16
CA TYR A 4 -1.97 3.40 0.27
C TYR A 4 -0.53 3.71 0.68
N ALA A 5 -0.33 4.80 1.41
CA ALA A 5 0.99 5.20 1.88
C ALA A 5 1.03 5.18 3.42
N SER A 6 1.92 4.38 4.00
CA SER A 6 2.05 4.30 5.46
C SER A 6 3.50 4.06 5.89
N PRO A 7 3.95 4.66 7.01
CA PRO A 7 5.09 4.12 7.72
C PRO A 7 4.74 2.76 8.33
N ILE A 8 5.77 1.96 8.61
CA ILE A 8 5.70 0.75 9.42
C ILE A 8 6.08 1.10 10.84
N TYR A 9 5.15 0.90 11.76
CA TYR A 9 5.35 1.07 13.19
C TYR A 9 4.94 -0.21 13.89
N TRP A 10 5.80 -0.72 14.77
CA TRP A 10 5.57 -2.00 15.45
C TRP A 10 5.16 -3.12 14.47
N PHE A 11 5.98 -3.30 13.43
CA PHE A 11 5.90 -4.40 12.46
C PHE A 11 4.59 -4.47 11.65
N THR A 12 3.85 -3.36 11.54
CA THR A 12 2.65 -3.23 10.71
C THR A 12 2.39 -1.77 10.30
N VAL A 13 1.34 -1.51 9.52
CA VAL A 13 0.92 -0.16 9.10
C VAL A 13 0.55 0.72 10.30
N SER A 14 0.57 2.05 10.10
CA SER A 14 0.13 3.00 11.13
C SER A 14 -1.32 2.76 11.57
N ALA A 15 -1.63 3.13 12.82
CA ALA A 15 -2.99 3.00 13.36
C ALA A 15 -4.03 3.77 12.52
N GLN A 16 -3.65 4.93 11.99
CA GLN A 16 -4.50 5.75 11.11
C GLN A 16 -4.78 5.02 9.79
N MET A 17 -3.76 4.38 9.20
CA MET A 17 -3.95 3.57 8.00
C MET A 17 -4.85 2.36 8.27
N LYS A 18 -4.63 1.64 9.38
CA LYS A 18 -5.48 0.50 9.74
C LYS A 18 -6.94 0.92 9.99
N LEU A 19 -7.16 2.04 10.65
CA LEU A 19 -8.50 2.59 10.85
C LEU A 19 -9.19 2.95 9.54
N PHE A 20 -8.45 3.50 8.57
CA PHE A 20 -8.96 3.74 7.23
C PHE A 20 -9.34 2.42 6.53
N MET A 21 -8.46 1.41 6.56
CA MET A 21 -8.73 0.09 5.99
C MET A 21 -9.98 -0.55 6.61
N ASP A 22 -10.14 -0.47 7.92
CA ASP A 22 -11.30 -1.04 8.63
C ASP A 22 -12.61 -0.36 8.24
N ARG A 23 -12.58 0.94 7.94
CA ARG A 23 -13.75 1.65 7.41
C ARG A 23 -14.06 1.28 5.97
N CYS A 24 -13.04 0.95 5.17
CA CYS A 24 -13.25 0.49 3.81
C CYS A 24 -14.03 -0.83 3.75
N TYR A 25 -13.99 -1.66 4.79
CA TYR A 25 -14.77 -2.91 4.85
C TYR A 25 -16.28 -2.70 4.65
N GLY A 26 -16.81 -1.55 5.09
CA GLY A 26 -18.23 -1.21 4.93
C GLY A 26 -18.62 -0.67 3.55
N LEU A 27 -17.73 -0.67 2.55
CA LEU A 27 -17.98 -0.06 1.23
C LEU A 27 -18.58 -1.04 0.20
N GLY A 28 -19.14 -2.17 0.66
CA GLY A 28 -19.88 -3.14 -0.18
C GLY A 28 -21.27 -2.69 -0.63
N GLY A 29 -21.86 -1.67 0.02
CA GLY A 29 -23.23 -1.24 -0.25
C GLY A 29 -24.28 -2.25 0.24
N ASP A 30 -25.39 -2.38 -0.48
CA ASP A 30 -26.53 -3.27 -0.15
C ASP A 30 -26.38 -4.69 -0.74
N SER A 31 -25.25 -5.00 -1.37
CA SER A 31 -24.98 -6.30 -2.00
C SER A 31 -23.88 -7.05 -1.25
N ASP A 32 -24.08 -8.35 -1.07
CA ASP A 32 -23.04 -9.25 -0.52
C ASP A 32 -22.03 -9.72 -1.59
N GLU A 33 -22.30 -9.45 -2.88
CA GLU A 33 -21.37 -9.73 -3.98
C GLU A 33 -20.17 -8.76 -3.93
N ILE A 34 -18.96 -9.33 -3.81
CA ILE A 34 -17.70 -8.59 -3.58
C ILE A 34 -17.32 -7.68 -4.76
N GLU A 35 -17.84 -7.98 -5.95
CA GLU A 35 -17.67 -7.22 -7.17
C GLU A 35 -18.27 -5.81 -7.10
N TYR A 36 -19.28 -5.58 -6.24
CA TYR A 36 -19.86 -4.25 -6.03
C TYR A 36 -19.13 -3.42 -4.99
N HIS A 37 -18.12 -3.97 -4.33
CA HIS A 37 -17.32 -3.23 -3.37
C HIS A 37 -16.69 -2.00 -4.04
N ALA A 38 -16.71 -0.83 -3.40
CA ALA A 38 -16.26 0.43 -4.03
C ALA A 38 -14.81 0.41 -4.55
N LEU A 39 -13.96 -0.44 -3.97
CA LEU A 39 -12.57 -0.66 -4.37
C LEU A 39 -12.39 -1.72 -5.46
N ALA A 40 -13.41 -2.51 -5.79
CA ALA A 40 -13.35 -3.48 -6.88
C ALA A 40 -12.99 -2.80 -8.21
N GLY A 41 -12.17 -3.48 -9.01
CA GLY A 41 -11.65 -3.02 -10.29
C GLY A 41 -10.73 -1.80 -10.22
N LYS A 42 -10.35 -1.33 -9.02
CA LYS A 42 -9.38 -0.23 -8.88
C LYS A 42 -7.96 -0.78 -8.99
N ARG A 43 -7.07 0.04 -9.56
CA ARG A 43 -5.62 -0.16 -9.53
C ARG A 43 -5.05 0.45 -8.25
N ILE A 44 -4.29 -0.34 -7.50
CA ILE A 44 -3.79 -0.02 -6.16
C ILE A 44 -2.26 0.12 -6.21
N GLY A 45 -1.76 1.24 -5.71
CA GLY A 45 -0.35 1.40 -5.36
C GLY A 45 -0.15 1.32 -3.85
N ILE A 46 0.95 0.71 -3.42
CA ILE A 46 1.34 0.63 -2.00
C ILE A 46 2.71 1.26 -1.82
N VAL A 47 2.83 2.17 -0.85
CA VAL A 47 4.08 2.86 -0.52
C VAL A 47 4.36 2.71 0.97
N LEU A 48 5.48 2.06 1.32
CA LEU A 48 5.84 1.78 2.71
C LEU A 48 7.20 2.39 3.06
N THR A 49 7.31 2.93 4.27
CA THR A 49 8.61 3.35 4.83
C THR A 49 8.81 2.73 6.20
N TYR A 50 10.03 2.34 6.54
CA TYR A 50 10.31 1.65 7.79
C TYR A 50 11.73 1.95 8.31
N GLY A 51 12.00 1.54 9.55
CA GLY A 51 13.32 1.64 10.18
C GLY A 51 14.00 0.27 10.22
N GLY A 52 15.28 0.20 9.85
CA GLY A 52 15.99 -1.05 9.56
C GLY A 52 16.09 -1.28 8.05
N ASP A 53 17.22 -1.78 7.54
CA ASP A 53 17.45 -1.99 6.11
C ASP A 53 16.77 -3.27 5.57
N ASP A 54 16.49 -4.25 6.44
CA ASP A 54 15.76 -5.47 6.09
C ASP A 54 14.23 -5.31 6.27
N PRO A 55 13.41 -5.46 5.20
CA PRO A 55 11.95 -5.45 5.31
C PRO A 55 11.36 -6.58 6.17
N PHE A 56 12.06 -7.70 6.35
CA PHE A 56 11.63 -8.81 7.21
C PHE A 56 11.75 -8.43 8.68
N ASP A 57 12.92 -7.94 9.09
CA ASP A 57 13.17 -7.49 10.45
C ASP A 57 12.31 -6.27 10.81
N SER A 58 12.04 -5.39 9.84
CA SER A 58 11.24 -4.19 10.06
C SER A 58 9.73 -4.45 10.05
N GLY A 59 9.29 -5.66 9.67
CA GLY A 59 7.89 -6.07 9.57
C GLY A 59 7.13 -5.48 8.37
N ALA A 60 7.83 -4.91 7.39
CA ALA A 60 7.22 -4.43 6.15
C ALA A 60 6.54 -5.57 5.37
N VAL A 61 7.13 -6.77 5.44
CA VAL A 61 6.56 -8.00 4.84
C VAL A 61 5.16 -8.33 5.36
N ASN A 62 4.86 -8.06 6.64
CA ASN A 62 3.53 -8.29 7.21
C ASN A 62 2.49 -7.36 6.61
N ALA A 63 2.86 -6.08 6.45
CA ALA A 63 2.00 -5.08 5.81
C ALA A 63 1.77 -5.42 4.33
N ILE A 64 2.84 -5.80 3.60
CA ILE A 64 2.74 -6.25 2.20
C ILE A 64 1.77 -7.42 2.09
N ARG A 65 1.92 -8.43 2.95
CA ARG A 65 1.02 -9.59 2.94
C ARG A 65 -0.42 -9.22 3.25
N THR A 66 -0.63 -8.29 4.19
CA THR A 66 -1.96 -7.77 4.52
C THR A 66 -2.62 -7.12 3.30
N PHE A 67 -1.89 -6.30 2.54
CA PHE A 67 -2.44 -5.70 1.31
C PHE A 67 -2.73 -6.73 0.22
N GLN A 68 -1.83 -7.71 0.03
CA GLN A 68 -2.07 -8.80 -0.91
C GLN A 68 -3.34 -9.56 -0.57
N ASP A 69 -3.52 -9.96 0.68
CA ASP A 69 -4.73 -10.70 1.11
C ASP A 69 -5.99 -9.82 1.01
N MET A 70 -5.89 -8.54 1.36
CA MET A 70 -7.02 -7.59 1.26
C MET A 70 -7.50 -7.39 -0.18
N PHE A 71 -6.59 -7.24 -1.14
CA PHE A 71 -6.94 -7.00 -2.55
C PHE A 71 -7.07 -8.28 -3.40
N ASN A 72 -6.66 -9.43 -2.86
CA ASN A 72 -7.13 -10.72 -3.37
C ASN A 72 -8.58 -10.97 -2.97
N TYR A 73 -8.98 -10.56 -1.76
CA TYR A 73 -10.36 -10.64 -1.30
C TYR A 73 -11.25 -9.63 -2.02
N ILE A 74 -10.89 -8.34 -2.01
CA ILE A 74 -11.58 -7.29 -2.77
C ILE A 74 -10.91 -7.20 -4.14
N PRO A 75 -11.55 -7.64 -5.25
CA PRO A 75 -10.88 -7.87 -6.53
C PRO A 75 -10.38 -6.55 -7.14
N ALA A 76 -9.17 -6.17 -6.75
CA ALA A 76 -8.49 -4.95 -7.12
C ALA A 76 -7.03 -5.29 -7.44
N GLU A 77 -6.52 -4.71 -8.52
CA GLU A 77 -5.16 -5.02 -8.98
C GLU A 77 -4.15 -4.24 -8.15
N ILE A 78 -3.18 -4.93 -7.53
CA ILE A 78 -1.98 -4.27 -7.01
C ILE A 78 -1.05 -4.01 -8.20
N ALA A 79 -1.03 -2.77 -8.68
CA ALA A 79 -0.17 -2.35 -9.78
C ALA A 79 1.31 -2.31 -9.36
N GLY A 80 1.58 -2.01 -8.09
CA GLY A 80 2.94 -2.09 -7.57
C GLY A 80 3.05 -1.76 -6.09
N ILE A 81 4.18 -2.19 -5.52
CA ILE A 81 4.54 -1.98 -4.13
C ILE A 81 5.94 -1.40 -4.11
N VAL A 82 6.07 -0.18 -3.58
CA VAL A 82 7.35 0.49 -3.38
C VAL A 82 7.58 0.60 -1.89
N TYR A 83 8.75 0.19 -1.42
CA TYR A 83 9.03 0.23 0.00
C TYR A 83 10.51 0.50 0.24
N GLY A 84 10.83 1.18 1.34
CA GLY A 84 12.21 1.50 1.63
C GLY A 84 12.47 1.98 3.04
N TYR A 85 13.72 1.83 3.43
CA TYR A 85 14.22 2.23 4.74
C TYR A 85 14.62 3.71 4.77
N ALA A 86 14.22 4.42 5.84
CA ALA A 86 14.79 5.71 6.20
C ALA A 86 14.62 6.00 7.70
N SER A 87 15.74 6.31 8.38
CA SER A 87 15.73 6.64 9.82
C SER A 87 15.29 8.08 10.13
N ASP A 88 15.54 9.03 9.24
CA ASP A 88 15.13 10.43 9.44
C ASP A 88 14.19 10.93 8.34
N ALA A 89 13.37 11.91 8.72
CA ALA A 89 12.51 12.62 7.79
C ALA A 89 13.31 13.16 6.59
N GLY A 90 12.83 12.86 5.38
CA GLY A 90 13.44 13.30 4.13
C GLY A 90 14.64 12.49 3.64
N LYS A 91 15.22 11.59 4.44
CA LYS A 91 16.39 10.77 4.02
C LYS A 91 16.08 9.82 2.88
N ILE A 92 14.84 9.32 2.80
CA ILE A 92 14.40 8.44 1.71
C ILE A 92 14.63 9.06 0.31
N ARG A 93 14.65 10.40 0.20
CA ARG A 93 14.92 11.12 -1.06
C ARG A 93 16.31 10.85 -1.64
N GLN A 94 17.24 10.38 -0.82
CA GLN A 94 18.61 10.06 -1.23
C GLN A 94 18.69 8.66 -1.87
N ASN A 95 17.70 7.80 -1.64
CA ASN A 95 17.61 6.51 -2.30
C ASN A 95 17.05 6.69 -3.71
N GLN A 96 17.94 6.87 -4.69
CA GLN A 96 17.57 7.15 -6.08
C GLN A 96 16.76 6.01 -6.71
N GLU A 97 17.01 4.76 -6.31
CA GLU A 97 16.31 3.58 -6.81
C GLU A 97 14.85 3.58 -6.34
N VAL A 98 14.61 3.69 -5.03
CA VAL A 98 13.23 3.76 -4.47
C VAL A 98 12.48 4.98 -5.01
N MET A 99 13.16 6.13 -5.16
CA MET A 99 12.54 7.33 -5.74
C MET A 99 12.16 7.14 -7.22
N LYS A 100 12.96 6.39 -7.98
CA LYS A 100 12.67 6.04 -9.37
C LYS A 100 11.49 5.07 -9.45
N GLU A 101 11.47 4.02 -8.63
CA GLU A 101 10.35 3.08 -8.53
C GLU A 101 9.04 3.78 -8.17
N ALA A 102 9.06 4.69 -7.18
CA ALA A 102 7.89 5.49 -6.81
C ALA A 102 7.38 6.37 -7.96
N TYR A 103 8.30 6.94 -8.75
CA TYR A 103 7.94 7.73 -9.93
C TYR A 103 7.34 6.86 -11.04
N GLU A 104 7.90 5.67 -11.28
CA GLU A 104 7.41 4.71 -12.27
C GLU A 104 6.02 4.18 -11.88
N LEU A 105 5.81 3.81 -10.62
CA LEU A 105 4.50 3.43 -10.10
C LEU A 105 3.48 4.57 -10.29
N GLY A 106 3.86 5.81 -10.00
CA GLY A 106 3.01 6.98 -10.23
C GLY A 106 2.61 7.15 -11.70
N ARG A 107 3.55 6.96 -12.63
CA ARG A 107 3.27 6.99 -14.07
C ARG A 107 2.33 5.87 -14.50
N GLU A 108 2.53 4.68 -13.96
CA GLU A 108 1.71 3.52 -14.27
C GLU A 108 0.27 3.69 -13.78
N LEU A 109 0.08 4.18 -12.56
CA LEU A 109 -1.25 4.43 -11.99
C LEU A 109 -1.98 5.60 -12.68
N GLY A 110 -1.23 6.58 -13.18
CA GLY A 110 -1.75 7.78 -13.84
C GLY A 110 -2.04 7.63 -15.34
N SER A 111 -1.52 6.59 -15.99
CA SER A 111 -1.68 6.39 -17.43
C SER A 111 -3.07 5.90 -17.85
N GLY A 112 -3.87 5.40 -16.89
CA GLY A 112 -5.23 4.90 -17.15
C GLY A 112 -5.30 3.63 -18.02
N ALA A 113 -4.16 3.04 -18.33
CA ALA A 113 -4.03 1.74 -18.97
C ALA A 113 -4.14 0.61 -17.94
#